data_AF-G0HF73-F1
#
_entry.id   AF-G0HF73-F1
#
_cell.length_a   1.000
_cell.length_b   1.000
_cell.length_c   1.000
_cell.angle_alpha   90.00
_cell.angle_beta   90.00
_cell.angle_gamma   90.00
#
_symmetry.space_group_name_H-M   'P 1'
#
loop_
_entity.id
_entity.type
_entity.pdbx_description
1 polymer ?
#
loop_
_entity_poly.entity_id
_entity_poly.type
_entity_poly.pdbx_seq_one_letter_code
_entity_poly.pdbx_strand_id
1 'polypeptide(L)'
;MSSWDETIFADDSSTDFLTECDDVADDDRELVVALQDACTVALNHASPGDADHTTGLCAATVAAVWAGAPFTASDVVDEHPLIRSRIGDCPDELQEVALPVLDGQLERLGEDAPDGLETSVEALS
;
A
#
# COMPACT_ATOMS: atom_id res chain seq x y z
N MET A 1 12.84 7.22 13.72
CA MET A 1 12.45 6.06 12.90
C MET A 1 11.47 6.64 11.90
N SER A 2 11.67 6.39 10.61
CA SER A 2 10.63 6.67 9.63
C SER A 2 9.45 5.75 9.92
N SER A 3 8.25 6.22 9.65
CA SER A 3 7.06 5.38 9.71
C SER A 3 7.10 4.32 8.60
N TRP A 4 6.24 3.31 8.72
CA TRP A 4 6.02 2.32 7.67
C TRP A 4 5.68 2.98 6.33
N ASP A 5 4.73 3.91 6.33
CA ASP A 5 4.23 4.54 5.11
C ASP A 5 5.29 5.43 4.44
N GLU A 6 6.07 6.21 5.22
CA GLU A 6 7.19 6.97 4.68
C GLU A 6 8.24 6.06 4.03
N THR A 7 8.53 4.93 4.68
CA THR A 7 9.55 4.00 4.21
C THR A 7 9.11 3.29 2.94
N ILE A 8 7.86 2.82 2.88
CA ILE A 8 7.38 2.05 1.74
C ILE A 8 7.14 2.94 0.53
N PHE A 9 6.60 4.15 0.72
CA PHE A 9 6.30 5.03 -0.40
C PHE A 9 7.53 5.69 -1.00
N ALA A 10 8.58 5.92 -0.21
CA ALA A 10 9.84 6.49 -0.70
C ALA A 10 10.77 5.46 -1.38
N ASP A 11 10.39 4.18 -1.44
CA ASP A 11 11.15 3.19 -2.21
C ASP A 11 11.06 3.48 -3.72
N ASP A 12 12.15 3.27 -4.45
CA ASP A 12 12.22 3.52 -5.88
C ASP A 12 11.14 2.72 -6.65
N SER A 13 10.91 1.46 -6.26
CA SER A 13 9.91 0.59 -6.92
C SER A 13 8.49 1.08 -6.65
N SER A 14 8.25 1.58 -5.43
CA SER A 14 6.96 2.16 -5.06
C SER A 14 6.69 3.47 -5.78
N THR A 15 7.70 4.33 -5.93
CA THR A 15 7.56 5.63 -6.61
C THR A 15 7.25 5.42 -8.10
N ASP A 16 7.94 4.49 -8.74
CA ASP A 16 7.66 4.10 -10.13
C ASP A 16 6.21 3.61 -10.27
N PHE A 17 5.77 2.71 -9.37
CA PHE A 17 4.40 2.20 -9.37
C PHE A 17 3.34 3.27 -9.09
N LEU A 18 3.58 4.18 -8.14
CA LEU A 18 2.65 5.28 -7.84
C LEU A 18 2.50 6.23 -9.02
N THR A 19 3.58 6.48 -9.76
CA THR A 19 3.55 7.25 -11.01
C THR A 19 2.68 6.56 -12.06
N GLU A 20 2.82 5.24 -12.23
CA GLU A 20 1.95 4.46 -13.13
C GLU A 20 0.48 4.49 -12.69
N CYS A 21 0.23 4.47 -11.38
CA CYS A 21 -1.12 4.58 -10.83
C CYS A 21 -1.73 5.98 -11.05
N ASP A 22 -0.94 7.04 -10.98
CA ASP A 22 -1.41 8.41 -11.27
C ASP A 22 -1.85 8.56 -12.73
N ASP A 23 -1.19 7.88 -13.68
CA ASP A 23 -1.56 7.90 -15.09
C ASP A 23 -2.96 7.33 -15.35
N VAL A 24 -3.45 6.46 -14.46
CA VAL A 24 -4.79 5.84 -14.52
C VAL A 24 -5.71 6.32 -13.40
N ALA A 25 -5.30 7.29 -12.58
CA ALA A 25 -6.04 7.72 -11.40
C ALA A 25 -7.39 8.39 -11.71
N ASP A 26 -7.59 8.86 -12.94
CA ASP A 26 -8.87 9.40 -13.41
C ASP A 26 -9.95 8.30 -13.59
N ASP A 27 -9.55 7.04 -13.77
CA ASP A 27 -10.46 5.90 -13.82
C ASP A 27 -10.36 5.08 -12.53
N ASP A 28 -11.29 5.38 -11.62
CA ASP A 28 -11.47 4.70 -10.34
C ASP A 28 -11.37 3.17 -10.42
N ARG A 29 -11.88 2.57 -11.50
CA ARG A 29 -11.89 1.12 -11.65
C ARG A 29 -10.52 0.62 -12.05
N GLU A 30 -9.86 1.29 -12.99
CA GLU A 30 -8.51 0.90 -13.41
C GLU A 30 -7.51 1.06 -12.27
N LEU A 31 -7.61 2.14 -11.49
CA LEU A 31 -6.76 2.36 -10.31
C LEU A 31 -6.93 1.24 -9.27
N VAL A 32 -8.18 0.89 -8.93
CA VAL A 32 -8.44 -0.20 -7.97
C VAL A 32 -7.90 -1.53 -8.49
N VAL A 33 -8.07 -1.83 -9.79
CA VAL A 33 -7.55 -3.05 -10.40
C VAL A 33 -6.02 -3.08 -10.37
N ALA A 34 -5.35 -1.96 -10.62
CA ALA A 34 -3.88 -1.87 -10.55
C ALA A 34 -3.37 -2.16 -9.13
N LEU A 35 -4.00 -1.58 -8.10
CA LEU A 35 -3.66 -1.85 -6.71
C LEU A 35 -3.90 -3.32 -6.32
N GLN A 36 -5.02 -3.90 -6.77
CA GLN A 36 -5.34 -5.32 -6.54
C GLN A 36 -4.35 -6.26 -7.22
N ASP A 37 -3.95 -5.96 -8.45
CA ASP A 37 -2.98 -6.77 -9.21
C ASP A 37 -1.62 -6.74 -8.53
N ALA A 38 -1.14 -5.56 -8.12
CA ALA A 38 0.09 -5.42 -7.35
C ALA A 38 0.08 -6.23 -6.05
N CYS A 39 -1.02 -6.16 -5.28
CA CYS A 39 -1.18 -6.99 -4.07
C CYS A 39 -1.15 -8.49 -4.42
N THR A 40 -1.84 -8.89 -5.48
CA THR A 40 -1.94 -10.29 -5.92
C THR A 40 -0.58 -10.84 -6.37
N VAL A 41 0.20 -10.04 -7.11
CA VAL A 41 1.56 -10.38 -7.53
C VAL A 41 2.45 -10.53 -6.31
N ALA A 42 2.39 -9.61 -5.34
CA ALA A 42 3.20 -9.70 -4.13
C ALA A 42 2.91 -10.94 -3.28
N LEU A 43 1.64 -11.40 -3.24
CA LEU A 43 1.23 -12.61 -2.51
C LEU A 43 1.65 -13.90 -3.20
N ASN A 44 1.48 -13.97 -4.53
CA ASN A 44 1.52 -15.24 -5.25
C ASN A 44 2.80 -15.43 -6.09
N HIS A 45 3.49 -14.34 -6.42
CA HIS A 45 4.52 -14.32 -7.45
C HIS A 45 5.81 -13.60 -7.06
N ALA A 46 5.85 -12.89 -5.93
CA ALA A 46 7.04 -12.22 -5.43
C ALA A 46 7.49 -12.75 -4.06
N SER A 47 8.78 -12.61 -3.76
CA SER A 47 9.36 -12.93 -2.46
C SER A 47 9.78 -11.64 -1.73
N PRO A 48 9.88 -11.66 -0.38
CA PRO A 48 10.38 -10.51 0.37
C PRO A 48 11.75 -10.04 -0.13
N GLY A 49 11.82 -8.76 -0.52
CA GLY A 49 13.01 -8.12 -1.10
C GLY A 49 13.00 -8.00 -2.62
N ASP A 50 12.03 -8.61 -3.32
CA ASP A 50 11.78 -8.35 -4.74
C ASP A 50 11.07 -7.02 -4.93
N ALA A 51 11.34 -6.33 -6.04
CA ALA A 51 10.66 -5.08 -6.40
C ALA A 51 9.13 -5.25 -6.43
N ASP A 52 8.65 -6.33 -7.05
CA ASP A 52 7.23 -6.66 -7.12
C ASP A 52 6.59 -6.85 -5.73
N HIS A 53 7.34 -7.36 -4.75
CA HIS A 53 6.86 -7.48 -3.37
C HIS A 53 6.74 -6.11 -2.70
N THR A 54 7.73 -5.24 -2.90
CA THR A 54 7.68 -3.85 -2.42
C THR A 54 6.52 -3.08 -3.04
N THR A 55 6.28 -3.26 -4.34
CA THR A 55 5.14 -2.68 -5.05
C THR A 55 3.80 -3.12 -4.47
N GLY A 56 3.63 -4.41 -4.17
CA GLY A 56 2.39 -4.86 -3.52
C GLY A 56 2.25 -4.36 -2.08
N LEU A 57 3.33 -4.21 -1.32
CA LEU A 57 3.31 -3.58 0.01
C LEU A 57 2.90 -2.10 -0.08
N CYS A 58 3.38 -1.37 -1.09
CA CYS A 58 2.95 -0.01 -1.39
C CYS A 58 1.45 0.03 -1.69
N ALA A 59 0.97 -0.81 -2.61
CA ALA A 59 -0.44 -0.89 -2.97
C ALA A 59 -1.34 -1.22 -1.77
N ALA A 60 -0.94 -2.18 -0.95
CA ALA A 60 -1.67 -2.55 0.26
C ALA A 60 -1.67 -1.44 1.30
N THR A 61 -0.60 -0.64 1.39
CA THR A 61 -0.54 0.53 2.26
C THR A 61 -1.47 1.65 1.77
N VAL A 62 -1.57 1.88 0.46
CA VAL A 62 -2.59 2.79 -0.12
C VAL A 62 -4.00 2.33 0.24
N ALA A 63 -4.28 1.03 0.12
CA ALA A 63 -5.56 0.46 0.52
C ALA A 63 -5.85 0.69 2.02
N ALA A 64 -4.85 0.52 2.90
CA ALA A 64 -5.00 0.81 4.32
C ALA A 64 -5.33 2.29 4.58
N VAL A 65 -4.65 3.22 3.88
CA VAL A 65 -4.97 4.66 3.96
C VAL A 65 -6.41 4.92 3.51
N TRP A 66 -6.86 4.29 2.43
CA TRP A 66 -8.24 4.39 1.96
C TRP A 66 -9.24 3.77 2.95
N ALA A 67 -8.85 2.74 3.70
CA ALA A 67 -9.65 2.17 4.78
C ALA A 67 -9.66 3.03 6.06
N GLY A 68 -8.82 4.08 6.11
CA GLY A 68 -8.78 5.07 7.18
C GLY A 68 -7.56 5.00 8.08
N ALA A 69 -6.53 4.24 7.70
CA ALA A 69 -5.25 4.25 8.42
C ALA A 69 -4.64 5.66 8.40
N PRO A 70 -4.10 6.14 9.54
CA PRO A 70 -3.32 7.37 9.56
C PRO A 70 -2.01 7.17 8.79
N PHE A 71 -1.56 8.22 8.10
CA PHE A 71 -0.29 8.26 7.38
C PHE A 71 0.46 9.54 7.70
N THR A 72 1.76 9.54 7.42
CA THR A 72 2.73 10.59 7.74
C THR A 72 3.58 11.03 6.56
N ALA A 73 3.62 10.25 5.47
CA ALA A 73 4.32 10.51 4.22
C ALA A 73 3.72 11.68 3.41
N SER A 74 3.71 12.88 3.98
CA SER A 74 3.10 14.06 3.35
C SER A 74 3.74 14.42 2.01
N ASP A 75 5.06 14.28 1.90
CA ASP A 75 5.80 14.67 0.68
C ASP A 75 5.36 13.80 -0.51
N VAL A 76 5.34 12.47 -0.33
CA VAL A 76 4.86 11.52 -1.35
C VAL A 76 3.38 11.77 -1.68
N VAL A 77 2.53 12.00 -0.67
CA VAL A 77 1.09 12.21 -0.88
C VAL A 77 0.80 13.52 -1.63
N ASP A 78 1.66 14.53 -1.47
CA ASP A 78 1.58 15.77 -2.25
C ASP A 78 1.96 15.53 -3.72
N GLU A 79 2.89 14.61 -3.99
CA GLU A 79 3.27 14.18 -5.35
C GLU A 79 2.26 13.23 -5.99
N HIS A 80 1.63 12.37 -5.19
CA HIS A 80 0.69 11.32 -5.61
C HIS A 80 -0.66 11.48 -4.88
N PRO A 81 -1.55 12.39 -5.34
CA PRO A 81 -2.83 12.65 -4.70
C PRO A 81 -3.76 11.44 -4.61
N LEU A 82 -3.54 10.40 -5.44
CA LEU A 82 -4.28 9.14 -5.42
C LEU A 82 -4.30 8.51 -4.02
N ILE A 83 -3.23 8.68 -3.24
CA ILE A 83 -3.08 8.02 -1.92
C ILE A 83 -4.19 8.48 -0.95
N ARG A 84 -4.64 9.73 -1.07
CA ARG A 84 -5.68 10.30 -0.22
C ARG A 84 -7.04 10.50 -0.90
N SER A 85 -7.18 10.10 -2.16
CA SER A 85 -8.36 10.39 -2.97
C SER A 85 -9.62 9.67 -2.48
N ARG A 86 -9.47 8.54 -1.78
CA ARG A 86 -10.57 7.66 -1.34
C ARG A 86 -10.55 7.29 0.15
N ILE A 87 -10.06 8.18 1.01
CA ILE A 87 -10.09 7.93 2.46
C ILE A 87 -11.55 7.75 2.92
N GLY A 88 -11.84 6.56 3.46
CA GLY A 88 -13.16 6.13 3.91
C GLY A 88 -13.99 5.35 2.89
N ASP A 89 -13.50 5.20 1.65
CA ASP A 89 -14.21 4.56 0.52
C ASP A 89 -13.36 3.45 -0.14
N CYS A 90 -12.60 2.69 0.66
CA CYS A 90 -11.83 1.55 0.14
C CYS A 90 -12.76 0.39 -0.28
N PRO A 91 -12.67 -0.11 -1.53
CA PRO A 91 -13.44 -1.29 -1.95
C PRO A 91 -13.11 -2.53 -1.12
N ASP A 92 -14.13 -3.31 -0.75
CA ASP A 92 -13.98 -4.53 0.05
C ASP A 92 -13.02 -5.53 -0.62
N GLU A 93 -13.12 -5.71 -1.94
CA GLU A 93 -12.27 -6.65 -2.67
C GLU A 93 -10.79 -6.24 -2.65
N LEU A 94 -10.50 -4.93 -2.55
CA LEU A 94 -9.13 -4.44 -2.39
C LEU A 94 -8.63 -4.68 -0.96
N GLN A 95 -9.48 -4.49 0.05
CA GLN A 95 -9.13 -4.78 1.44
C GLN A 95 -8.80 -6.27 1.64
N GLU A 96 -9.60 -7.16 1.04
CA GLU A 96 -9.41 -8.62 1.12
C GLU A 96 -8.05 -9.09 0.59
N VAL A 97 -7.51 -8.43 -0.44
CA VAL A 97 -6.18 -8.78 -0.99
C VAL A 97 -5.04 -8.00 -0.33
N ALA A 98 -5.29 -6.79 0.16
CA ALA A 98 -4.29 -5.96 0.83
C ALA A 98 -3.97 -6.46 2.24
N LEU A 99 -4.97 -6.91 2.98
CA LEU A 99 -4.81 -7.42 4.35
C LEU A 99 -3.74 -8.51 4.46
N PRO A 100 -3.79 -9.62 3.71
CA PRO A 100 -2.77 -10.68 3.82
C PRO A 100 -1.36 -10.23 3.40
N VAL A 101 -1.23 -9.18 2.58
CA VAL A 101 0.08 -8.61 2.20
C VAL A 101 0.73 -7.92 3.40
N LEU A 102 -0.01 -7.01 4.05
CA LEU A 102 0.51 -6.28 5.21
C LEU A 102 0.62 -7.18 6.45
N ASP A 103 -0.34 -8.08 6.67
CA ASP A 103 -0.33 -9.02 7.79
C ASP A 103 0.87 -9.97 7.69
N GLY A 104 1.13 -10.55 6.51
CA GLY A 104 2.31 -11.39 6.30
C GLY A 104 3.63 -10.64 6.51
N GLN A 105 3.66 -9.35 6.17
CA GLN A 105 4.82 -8.49 6.44
C GLN A 105 4.99 -8.19 7.94
N LEU A 106 3.89 -7.90 8.63
CA LEU A 106 3.88 -7.67 10.07
C LEU A 106 4.35 -8.92 10.82
N GLU A 107 3.82 -10.10 10.48
CA GLU A 107 4.27 -11.38 11.04
C GLU A 107 5.77 -11.61 10.82
N ARG A 108 6.28 -11.27 9.63
CA ARG A 108 7.69 -11.44 9.27
C ARG A 108 8.61 -10.52 10.07
N LEU A 109 8.20 -9.28 10.30
CA LEU A 109 8.99 -8.29 11.04
C LEU A 109 8.83 -8.44 12.56
N GLY A 110 7.67 -8.91 13.02
CA GLY A 110 7.38 -9.12 14.43
C GLY A 110 7.63 -7.87 15.27
N GLU A 111 8.46 -8.00 16.31
CA GLU A 111 8.82 -6.91 17.22
C GLU A 111 9.69 -5.82 16.56
N ASP A 112 10.29 -6.11 15.40
CA ASP A 112 11.08 -5.15 14.61
C ASP A 112 10.21 -4.39 13.58
N ALA A 113 8.89 -4.57 13.60
CA ALA A 113 7.98 -3.84 12.73
C ALA A 113 8.06 -2.32 12.97
N PRO A 114 8.19 -1.51 11.90
CA PRO A 114 8.22 -0.06 12.03
C PRO A 114 6.85 0.49 12.46
N ASP A 115 6.88 1.65 13.10
CA ASP A 115 5.67 2.35 13.54
C ASP A 115 4.69 2.54 12.39
N GLY A 116 3.40 2.24 12.63
CA GLY A 116 2.31 2.40 11.67
C GLY A 116 1.95 1.14 10.88
N LEU A 117 2.83 0.13 10.76
CA LEU A 117 2.49 -1.10 10.04
C LEU A 117 1.33 -1.86 10.69
N GLU A 118 1.35 -2.05 12.01
CA GLU A 118 0.26 -2.68 12.76
C GLU A 118 -1.06 -1.92 12.57
N THR A 119 -1.04 -0.60 12.65
CA THR A 119 -2.23 0.24 12.43
C THR A 119 -2.79 0.11 11.01
N SER A 120 -1.92 -0.03 10.00
CA SER A 120 -2.36 -0.27 8.62
C SER A 120 -3.03 -1.63 8.45
N VAL A 121 -2.55 -2.66 9.15
CA VAL A 121 -3.19 -3.99 9.17
C VAL A 121 -4.56 -3.90 9.85
N GLU A 122 -4.66 -3.25 11.01
CA GLU A 122 -5.92 -3.07 11.74
C GLU A 122 -6.97 -2.29 10.95
N ALA A 123 -6.55 -1.33 10.12
CA ALA A 123 -7.48 -0.58 9.28
C ALA A 123 -8.17 -1.43 8.20
N LEU A 124 -7.54 -2.53 7.79
CA LEU A 124 -8.04 -3.45 6.76
C LEU A 124 -8.83 -4.64 7.34
N SER A 125 -8.90 -4.78 8.67
CA SER A 125 -9.56 -5.90 9.36
C SER A 125 -10.98 -5.58 9.85
#